data_AF-A0A9W5F1C6-F1
#
_entry.id   AF-A0A9W5F1C6-F1
#
_cell.length_a   1.000
_cell.length_b   1.000
_cell.length_c   1.000
_cell.angle_alpha   90.00
_cell.angle_beta   90.00
_cell.angle_gamma   90.00
#
_symmetry.space_group_name_H-M   'P 1'
#
loop_
_entity.id
_entity.type
_entity.pdbx_description
1 polymer ?
#
loop_
_entity_poly.entity_id
_entity_poly.type
_entity_poly.pdbx_seq_one_letter_code
_entity_poly.pdbx_strand_id
1 'polypeptide(L)'
;MPIAPIARDGSSKNVEQWISIGTEVAKSDAEKWVFRHREPLIHTWTNAPALLPSLIQSGAGKGVLPCFIGDNVPGLVRDGEIIEELSHPLWIIVNDDDRHAPEMRLAIDRLVALLKGNEALFDGNRHYQAETSWKPERKMS
;
A
#
# COMPACT_ATOMS: atom_id res chain seq x y z
N MET A 1 -0.93 -7.11 5.65
CA MET A 1 -0.30 -6.00 4.92
C MET A 1 -1.35 -4.93 4.68
N PRO A 2 -1.23 -3.76 5.33
CA PRO A 2 -2.18 -2.67 5.18
C PRO A 2 -2.01 -1.94 3.86
N ILE A 3 -3.14 -1.50 3.30
CA ILE A 3 -3.22 -0.74 2.05
C ILE A 3 -3.95 0.57 2.34
N ALA A 4 -3.44 1.69 1.85
CA ALA A 4 -4.01 3.02 2.11
C ALA A 4 -3.94 3.93 0.87
N PRO A 5 -4.73 5.01 0.83
CA PRO A 5 -4.49 6.10 -0.10
C PRO A 5 -3.14 6.77 0.20
N ILE A 6 -2.35 7.01 -0.84
CA ILE A 6 -1.05 7.67 -0.78
C ILE A 6 -1.08 8.89 -1.70
N ALA A 7 -0.60 10.03 -1.20
CA ALA A 7 -0.46 11.28 -1.92
C ALA A 7 0.96 11.84 -1.76
N ARG A 8 1.31 12.84 -2.58
CA ARG A 8 2.55 13.59 -2.41
C ARG A 8 2.47 14.48 -1.17
N ASP A 9 3.55 14.54 -0.40
CA ASP A 9 3.69 15.47 0.72
C ASP A 9 3.58 16.93 0.24
N GLY A 10 2.90 17.76 1.02
CA GLY A 10 2.59 19.14 0.68
C GLY A 10 1.54 19.33 -0.42
N SER A 11 0.94 18.26 -0.94
CA SER A 11 -0.29 18.39 -1.72
C SER A 11 -1.42 18.86 -0.80
N SER A 12 -2.35 19.68 -1.32
CA SER A 12 -3.51 20.06 -0.53
C SER A 12 -4.24 18.78 -0.09
N LYS A 13 -4.67 18.68 1.18
CA LYS A 13 -5.44 17.51 1.68
C LYS A 13 -6.73 17.21 0.89
N ASN A 14 -7.07 18.07 -0.08
CA ASN A 14 -8.17 17.93 -1.05
C ASN A 14 -7.66 17.73 -2.50
N VAL A 15 -6.53 17.06 -2.74
CA VAL A 15 -6.29 16.53 -4.10
C VAL A 15 -7.36 15.46 -4.35
N GLU A 16 -8.44 15.90 -4.97
CA GLU A 16 -9.54 15.03 -5.42
C GLU A 16 -9.11 14.17 -6.60
N GLN A 17 -7.95 14.42 -7.20
CA GLN A 17 -7.49 13.73 -8.40
C GLN A 17 -6.87 12.38 -8.08
N TRP A 18 -7.46 11.31 -8.62
CA TRP A 18 -6.97 9.95 -8.46
C TRP A 18 -6.23 9.47 -9.71
N ILE A 19 -5.21 8.65 -9.47
CA ILE A 19 -4.52 7.84 -10.47
C ILE A 19 -5.08 6.42 -10.39
N SER A 20 -5.63 5.92 -11.47
CA SER A 20 -6.11 4.52 -11.55
C SER A 20 -5.14 3.64 -12.33
N ILE A 21 -5.08 2.37 -11.93
CA ILE A 21 -4.53 1.33 -12.79
C ILE A 21 -5.57 1.00 -13.87
N GLY A 22 -5.12 0.84 -15.13
CA GLY A 22 -5.97 0.44 -16.24
C GLY A 22 -6.65 -0.90 -15.97
N THR A 23 -7.96 -0.98 -16.25
CA THR A 23 -8.77 -2.19 -15.99
C THR A 23 -8.27 -3.43 -16.74
N GLU A 24 -7.55 -3.23 -17.84
CA GLU A 24 -6.96 -4.27 -18.69
C GLU A 24 -5.73 -4.95 -18.07
N VAL A 25 -5.05 -4.29 -17.12
CA VAL A 25 -3.88 -4.85 -16.41
C VAL A 25 -4.15 -5.09 -14.92
N ALA A 26 -5.17 -4.47 -14.35
CA ALA A 26 -5.50 -4.59 -12.93
C ALA A 26 -5.94 -6.02 -12.57
N LYS A 27 -5.20 -6.70 -11.69
CA LYS A 27 -5.47 -8.09 -11.30
C LYS A 27 -6.03 -8.18 -9.88
N SER A 28 -5.38 -7.51 -8.95
CA SER A 28 -5.76 -7.47 -7.53
C SER A 28 -6.92 -6.52 -7.26
N ASP A 29 -7.59 -6.69 -6.12
CA ASP A 29 -8.64 -5.77 -5.69
C ASP A 29 -8.09 -4.37 -5.37
N ALA A 30 -6.85 -4.29 -4.88
CA ALA A 30 -6.17 -3.01 -4.63
C ALA A 30 -5.97 -2.21 -5.93
N GLU A 31 -5.52 -2.85 -7.01
CA GLU A 31 -5.35 -2.19 -8.32
C GLU A 31 -6.68 -1.72 -8.91
N LYS A 32 -7.78 -2.42 -8.64
CA LYS A 32 -9.12 -2.10 -9.15
C LYS A 32 -9.86 -1.08 -8.29
N TRP A 33 -9.39 -0.83 -7.07
CA TRP A 33 -10.15 -0.10 -6.06
C TRP A 33 -10.48 1.34 -6.50
N VAL A 34 -9.51 2.05 -7.07
CA VAL A 34 -9.69 3.44 -7.53
C VAL A 34 -10.77 3.51 -8.60
N PHE A 35 -10.68 2.65 -9.62
CA PHE A 35 -11.70 2.56 -10.66
C PHE A 35 -13.10 2.30 -10.07
N ARG A 36 -13.22 1.34 -9.15
CA ARG A 36 -14.53 0.96 -8.58
C ARG A 36 -15.15 2.02 -7.68
N HIS A 37 -14.36 2.82 -6.95
CA HIS A 37 -14.86 3.69 -5.87
C HIS A 37 -14.69 5.19 -6.14
N ARG A 38 -13.89 5.55 -7.15
CA ARG A 38 -13.47 6.93 -7.43
C ARG A 38 -13.48 7.26 -8.92
N GLU A 39 -14.19 6.48 -9.75
CA GLU A 39 -14.25 6.68 -11.21
C GLU A 39 -14.39 8.15 -11.65
N PRO A 40 -15.35 8.95 -11.10
CA PRO A 40 -15.55 10.33 -11.56
C PRO A 40 -14.38 11.27 -11.23
N LEU A 41 -13.45 10.83 -10.38
CA LEU A 41 -12.32 11.58 -9.87
C LEU A 41 -10.99 11.13 -10.48
N ILE A 42 -11.01 10.21 -11.45
CA ILE A 42 -9.79 9.73 -12.12
C ILE A 42 -9.38 10.74 -13.19
N HIS A 43 -8.21 11.36 -13.02
CA HIS A 43 -7.64 12.29 -13.99
C HIS A 43 -6.43 11.71 -14.73
N THR A 44 -5.84 10.63 -14.21
CA THR A 44 -4.70 9.94 -14.81
C THR A 44 -4.91 8.43 -14.69
N TRP A 45 -4.55 7.70 -15.75
CA TRP A 45 -4.45 6.25 -15.72
C TRP A 45 -3.01 5.80 -15.96
N THR A 46 -2.67 4.59 -15.55
CA THR A 46 -1.44 3.90 -15.95
C THR A 46 -1.71 2.42 -16.18
N ASN A 47 -1.12 1.87 -17.24
CA ASN A 47 -1.10 0.43 -17.50
C ASN A 47 0.15 -0.26 -16.90
N ALA A 48 0.98 0.49 -16.19
CA ALA A 48 2.18 0.01 -15.52
C ALA A 48 2.05 0.27 -14.00
N PRO A 49 1.54 -0.70 -13.22
CA PRO A 49 1.35 -0.55 -11.76
C PRO A 49 2.61 -0.12 -11.02
N ALA A 50 3.78 -0.58 -11.47
CA ALA A 50 5.07 -0.22 -10.88
C ALA A 50 5.40 1.29 -10.98
N LEU A 51 4.78 2.04 -11.91
CA LEU A 51 4.98 3.48 -12.05
C LEU A 51 4.09 4.30 -11.11
N LEU A 52 3.10 3.69 -10.47
CA LEU A 52 2.14 4.40 -9.63
C LEU A 52 2.82 5.24 -8.53
N PRO A 53 3.80 4.74 -7.75
CA PRO A 53 4.47 5.56 -6.74
C PRO A 53 5.17 6.78 -7.35
N SER A 54 5.84 6.63 -8.49
CA SER A 54 6.53 7.73 -9.19
C SER A 54 5.56 8.78 -9.73
N LEU A 55 4.38 8.36 -10.20
CA LEU A 55 3.32 9.28 -10.65
C LEU A 55 2.71 10.06 -9.48
N ILE A 56 2.51 9.42 -8.33
CA ILE A 56 2.06 10.10 -7.12
C ILE A 56 3.15 11.10 -6.70
N GLN A 57 4.42 10.68 -6.68
CA GLN A 57 5.56 11.52 -6.27
C GLN A 57 5.74 12.74 -7.18
N SER A 58 5.46 12.61 -8.48
CA SER A 58 5.50 13.73 -9.42
C SER A 58 4.32 14.70 -9.25
N GLY A 59 3.26 14.30 -8.54
CA GLY A 59 2.08 15.11 -8.28
C GLY A 59 0.95 14.91 -9.29
N ALA A 60 0.92 13.78 -10.01
CA ALA A 60 -0.15 13.46 -10.97
C ALA A 60 -1.51 13.10 -10.30
N GLY A 61 -1.54 13.01 -8.97
CA GLY A 61 -2.72 12.67 -8.18
C GLY A 61 -2.36 11.74 -7.02
N LYS A 62 -3.39 11.22 -6.33
CA LYS A 62 -3.25 10.18 -5.31
C LYS A 62 -3.57 8.80 -5.86
N GLY A 63 -3.06 7.76 -5.21
CA GLY A 63 -3.31 6.37 -5.59
C GLY A 63 -3.42 5.45 -4.38
N VAL A 64 -3.83 4.21 -4.61
CA VAL A 64 -3.89 3.18 -3.57
C VAL A 64 -2.63 2.32 -3.65
N LEU A 65 -1.90 2.21 -2.53
CA LEU A 65 -0.69 1.40 -2.44
C LEU A 65 -0.64 0.61 -1.13
N PRO A 66 0.03 -0.55 -1.10
CA PRO A 66 0.52 -1.10 0.16
C PRO A 66 1.33 -0.07 0.92
N CYS A 67 1.07 0.06 2.22
CA CYS A 67 1.70 1.10 3.04
C CYS A 67 3.23 0.98 3.01
N PHE A 68 3.78 -0.24 3.01
CA PHE A 68 5.21 -0.45 2.93
C PHE A 68 5.85 0.06 1.63
N ILE A 69 5.09 0.22 0.55
CA ILE A 69 5.59 0.88 -0.66
C ILE A 69 5.51 2.40 -0.47
N GLY A 70 4.33 2.90 -0.08
CA GLY A 70 4.09 4.35 0.10
C GLY A 70 5.05 5.00 1.10
N ASP A 71 5.22 4.39 2.28
CA ASP A 71 6.04 4.94 3.37
C ASP A 71 7.55 4.95 3.06
N ASN A 72 8.01 4.16 2.09
CA ASN A 72 9.43 4.09 1.71
C ASN A 72 9.79 4.97 0.52
N VAL A 73 8.83 5.68 -0.07
CA VAL A 73 9.09 6.63 -1.16
C VAL A 73 9.17 8.05 -0.58
N PRO A 74 10.33 8.73 -0.68
CA PRO A 74 10.49 10.09 -0.15
C PRO A 74 9.46 11.06 -0.74
N GLY A 75 8.86 11.89 0.11
CA GLY A 75 7.86 12.87 -0.30
C GLY A 75 6.49 12.27 -0.63
N LEU A 76 6.23 11.01 -0.26
CA LEU A 76 4.89 10.45 -0.19
C LEU A 76 4.41 10.34 1.26
N VAL A 77 3.10 10.52 1.45
CA VAL A 77 2.41 10.42 2.74
C VAL A 77 1.09 9.68 2.57
N ARG A 78 0.59 9.06 3.64
CA ARG A 78 -0.75 8.48 3.64
C ARG A 78 -1.81 9.59 3.69
N ASP A 79 -2.76 9.56 2.77
CA ASP A 79 -3.86 10.53 2.62
C ASP A 79 -5.21 9.89 3.00
N GLY A 80 -5.25 9.26 4.17
CA GLY A 80 -6.44 8.60 4.68
C GLY A 80 -6.13 7.37 5.54
N GLU A 81 -7.21 6.74 6.00
CA GLU A 81 -7.16 5.52 6.80
C GLU A 81 -6.77 4.30 5.95
N ILE A 82 -6.38 3.23 6.65
CA ILE A 82 -6.19 1.90 6.05
C ILE A 82 -7.53 1.43 5.46
N ILE A 83 -7.47 0.90 4.25
CA ILE A 83 -8.61 0.29 3.56
C ILE A 83 -8.64 -1.19 3.98
N GLU A 84 -9.40 -1.50 5.03
CA GLU A 84 -9.43 -2.84 5.65
C GLU A 84 -9.82 -3.94 4.65
N GLU A 85 -10.78 -3.68 3.74
CA GLU A 85 -11.20 -4.64 2.70
C GLU A 85 -10.08 -5.02 1.71
N LEU A 86 -9.04 -4.20 1.60
CA LEU A 86 -7.88 -4.48 0.75
C LEU A 86 -6.70 -5.07 1.53
N SER A 87 -6.77 -5.07 2.85
CA SER A 87 -5.67 -5.52 3.69
C SER A 87 -5.66 -7.04 3.77
N HIS A 88 -4.52 -7.66 3.46
CA HIS A 88 -4.39 -9.11 3.41
C HIS A 88 -3.05 -9.61 3.93
N PRO A 89 -2.96 -10.84 4.45
CA PRO A 89 -1.69 -11.45 4.84
C PRO A 89 -0.79 -11.73 3.62
N LEU A 90 0.49 -11.98 3.90
CA LEU A 90 1.47 -12.47 2.93
C LEU A 90 1.59 -13.99 3.07
N TRP A 91 1.45 -14.71 1.96
CA TRP A 91 1.53 -16.18 1.92
C TRP A 91 2.75 -16.64 1.13
N ILE A 92 3.44 -17.66 1.64
CA ILE A 92 4.36 -18.49 0.86
C ILE A 92 3.58 -19.72 0.43
N ILE A 93 3.46 -19.93 -0.89
CA ILE A 93 2.78 -21.08 -1.47
C ILE A 93 3.85 -21.96 -2.12
N VAL A 94 3.89 -23.24 -1.73
CA VAL A 94 4.78 -24.26 -2.30
C VAL A 94 3.94 -25.48 -2.63
N ASN A 95 4.28 -26.18 -3.72
CA ASN A 95 3.63 -27.45 -4.04
C ASN A 95 3.85 -28.46 -2.90
N ASP A 96 2.83 -29.27 -2.63
CA ASP A 96 2.87 -30.29 -1.58
C ASP A 96 4.05 -31.26 -1.81
N ASP A 97 4.22 -31.78 -3.02
CA ASP A 97 5.24 -32.77 -3.34
C ASP A 97 6.66 -32.23 -3.17
N ASP A 98 6.88 -30.97 -3.52
CA ASP A 98 8.20 -30.33 -3.50
C ASP A 98 8.62 -29.85 -2.10
N ARG A 99 7.67 -29.63 -1.17
CA ARG A 99 7.96 -29.02 0.14
C ARG A 99 8.90 -29.83 1.04
N HIS A 100 9.03 -31.12 0.75
CA HIS A 100 9.84 -32.06 1.51
C HIS A 100 11.28 -32.16 1.01
N ALA A 101 11.57 -31.66 -0.20
CA ALA A 101 12.94 -31.67 -0.72
C ALA A 101 13.85 -30.80 0.18
N PRO A 102 15.03 -31.28 0.61
CA PRO A 102 15.89 -30.56 1.55
C PRO A 102 16.24 -29.13 1.10
N GLU A 103 16.53 -28.94 -0.19
CA GLU A 103 16.81 -27.65 -0.81
C GLU A 103 15.61 -26.71 -0.76
N MET A 104 14.40 -27.23 -0.98
CA MET A 104 13.16 -26.46 -0.88
C MET A 104 12.90 -26.05 0.56
N ARG A 105 13.09 -26.97 1.51
CA ARG A 105 12.94 -26.67 2.94
C ARG A 105 13.89 -25.57 3.39
N LEU A 106 15.16 -25.63 2.97
CA LEU A 106 16.14 -24.60 3.27
C LEU A 106 15.75 -23.24 2.68
N ALA A 107 15.24 -23.20 1.45
CA ALA A 107 14.76 -21.98 0.82
C ALA A 107 13.55 -21.40 1.58
N ILE A 108 12.57 -22.23 1.93
CA ILE A 108 11.40 -21.85 2.72
C ILE A 108 11.82 -21.25 4.06
N ASP A 109 12.70 -21.93 4.81
CA ASP A 109 13.12 -21.47 6.13
C ASP A 109 13.84 -20.11 6.06
N ARG A 110 14.68 -19.90 5.04
CA ARG A 110 15.35 -18.60 4.79
C ARG A 110 14.37 -17.50 4.42
N LEU A 111 13.39 -17.79 3.56
CA LEU A 111 12.35 -16.83 3.20
C LEU A 111 11.49 -16.47 4.41
N VAL A 112 11.07 -17.45 5.21
CA VAL A 112 10.31 -17.22 6.44
C VAL A 112 11.09 -16.35 7.41
N ALA A 113 12.38 -16.65 7.64
CA ALA A 113 13.22 -15.83 8.51
C ALA A 113 13.36 -14.39 8.00
N LEU A 114 13.55 -14.21 6.69
CA LEU A 114 13.63 -12.88 6.07
C LEU A 114 12.33 -12.09 6.22
N LEU A 115 11.19 -12.72 5.95
CA LEU A 115 9.88 -12.07 6.03
C LEU A 115 9.55 -11.70 7.47
N LYS A 116 9.79 -12.60 8.44
CA LYS A 116 9.62 -12.31 9.88
C LYS A 116 10.53 -11.19 10.35
N GLY A 117 11.80 -11.18 9.92
CA GLY A 117 12.73 -10.08 10.22
C GLY A 117 12.28 -8.71 9.67
N ASN A 118 11.34 -8.70 8.72
CA ASN A 118 10.78 -7.51 8.11
C ASN A 118 9.29 -7.29 8.43
N GLU A 119 8.74 -7.95 9.46
CA GLU A 119 7.31 -7.84 9.81
C GLU A 119 6.86 -6.38 10.00
N ALA A 120 7.63 -5.56 10.74
CA ALA A 120 7.33 -4.14 10.92
C ALA A 120 7.28 -3.33 9.60
N LEU A 121 7.98 -3.77 8.54
CA LEU A 121 7.86 -3.16 7.21
C LEU A 121 6.52 -3.50 6.58
N PHE A 122 6.19 -4.79 6.52
CA PHE A 122 4.99 -5.29 5.84
C PHE A 122 3.69 -4.95 6.58
N ASP A 123 3.78 -4.69 7.89
CA ASP A 123 2.71 -4.10 8.69
C ASP A 123 2.59 -2.59 8.53
N GLY A 124 3.46 -1.96 7.73
CA GLY A 124 3.45 -0.51 7.53
C GLY A 124 3.80 0.26 8.81
N ASN A 125 4.57 -0.32 9.74
CA ASN A 125 4.91 0.34 11.00
C ASN A 125 6.33 0.92 11.00
N ARG A 126 7.20 0.52 10.07
CA ARG A 126 8.64 0.89 10.07
C ARG A 126 8.90 2.39 9.88
N HIS A 127 8.15 3.05 8.99
CA HIS A 127 8.34 4.47 8.67
C HIS A 127 7.07 5.30 8.87
N TYR A 128 6.04 4.70 9.48
CA TYR A 128 4.80 5.40 9.74
C TYR A 128 4.98 6.38 10.90
N GLN A 129 4.97 7.66 10.58
CA GLN A 129 4.93 8.75 11.54
C GLN A 129 3.45 9.09 11.75
N ALA A 130 2.79 8.39 12.68
CA ALA A 130 1.50 8.89 13.17
C ALA A 130 1.76 10.27 13.76
N GLU A 131 1.09 11.32 13.25
CA GLU A 131 1.09 12.63 13.89
C GLU A 131 0.80 12.43 15.38
N THR A 132 1.79 12.72 16.20
CA THR A 132 1.72 12.68 17.65
C THR A 132 0.48 13.44 18.14
N SER A 133 -0.41 12.71 18.83
CA SER A 133 -1.40 13.24 19.78
C SER A 133 -2.54 14.10 19.20
N TRP A 134 -3.57 13.46 18.62
CA TRP A 134 -4.93 13.99 18.78
C TRP A 134 -5.51 13.52 20.13
N LYS A 135 -5.56 14.43 21.12
CA LYS A 135 -6.44 14.30 22.28
C LYS A 135 -7.67 15.19 22.04
N PRO A 136 -8.90 14.64 22.04
CA PRO A 136 -10.06 15.51 22.07
C PRO A 136 -10.15 16.17 23.45
N GLU A 137 -9.92 17.47 23.50
CA GLU A 137 -10.31 18.31 24.63
C GLU A 137 -11.83 18.17 24.83
N ARG A 138 -12.26 17.61 25.97
CA ARG A 138 -13.63 17.79 26.44
C ARG A 138 -13.67 18.91 27.47
N LYS A 139 -14.41 19.95 27.09
CA LYS A 139 -14.69 21.18 27.81
C LYS A 139 -15.26 20.93 29.21
N MET A 140 -14.89 21.87 30.08
CA MET A 140 -15.48 22.24 31.37
C MET A 140 -16.99 21.98 31.49
N SER A 141 -17.40 21.43 32.63
CA SER A 141 -18.60 21.84 33.36
C SER A 141 -18.17 22.39 34.71
#